data_AF-R8BAE2-F1
#
_entry.id   AF-R8BAE2-F1
#
_cell.length_a   1.000
_cell.length_b   1.000
_cell.length_c   1.000
_cell.angle_alpha   90.00
_cell.angle_beta   90.00
_cell.angle_gamma   90.00
#
_symmetry.space_group_name_H-M   'P 1'
#
loop_
_entity.id
_entity.type
_entity.pdbx_description
1 polymer ?
#
loop_
_entity_poly.entity_id
_entity_poly.type
_entity_poly.pdbx_seq_one_letter_code
_entity_poly.pdbx_strand_id
1 'polypeptide(L)'
;MLARSNTGTLGPPARPSASYAQPPRNPGFDESLRLPPLQTQLPTSPTQGSDSSGGPSASAPTGLGIVVRDLRESQARSIEAMVMSIPYINKLKVLGKISPPLGPPGPSSPAVETRGPVLALEGRSAALVKAVSVVIEKSLASSGECAVRTWSANTPPADTGSDDAEMVDGQSPEMSKSRTTSVSSGSSSSNPFGKYLQTIMEWHGKSDDIIKHVTTKPTGEQSDNAVDKTAASSQLPVALITDGFSLTLSDKFASSVPIADSYAPVDHWQWMATLWRGIIGPDLVIYVRSATEDEVNTLGGVDFKSAGIMIVRVNESKGLDEKTERRLGFEVMEWVRAGTFKEGFGRE
;
A
#
# COMPACT_ATOMS: atom_id res chain seq x y z
N MET A 1 -30.73 -44.12 71.13
CA MET A 1 -31.31 -44.66 69.88
C MET A 1 -32.16 -43.54 69.28
N LEU A 2 -32.08 -43.09 68.03
CA LEU A 2 -31.61 -43.69 66.79
C LEU A 2 -30.74 -42.70 65.99
N ALA A 3 -29.79 -43.26 65.23
CA ALA A 3 -28.88 -42.58 64.31
C ALA A 3 -29.59 -42.11 63.03
N ARG A 4 -29.14 -40.98 62.46
CA ARG A 4 -29.41 -40.60 61.07
C ARG A 4 -28.10 -40.42 60.31
N SER A 5 -28.15 -40.91 59.09
CA SER A 5 -27.06 -41.41 58.26
C SER A 5 -26.40 -40.29 57.46
N ASN A 6 -25.07 -40.29 57.44
CA ASN A 6 -24.25 -39.44 56.59
C ASN A 6 -24.27 -40.01 55.15
N THR A 7 -24.90 -39.32 54.20
CA THR A 7 -24.85 -39.69 52.77
C THR A 7 -23.55 -39.16 52.16
N GLY A 8 -22.58 -40.06 51.99
CA GLY A 8 -21.36 -39.79 51.23
C GLY A 8 -21.65 -39.62 49.73
N THR A 9 -21.07 -38.58 49.15
CA THR A 9 -21.01 -38.36 47.70
C THR A 9 -20.08 -39.40 47.06
N LEU A 10 -20.63 -40.29 46.24
CA LEU A 10 -19.87 -41.22 45.40
C LEU A 10 -19.24 -40.45 44.23
N GLY A 11 -17.91 -40.31 44.24
CA GLY A 11 -17.14 -39.84 43.08
C GLY A 11 -17.06 -40.91 41.98
N PRO A 12 -16.89 -40.53 40.70
CA PRO A 12 -16.83 -41.48 39.59
C PRO A 12 -15.57 -42.38 39.68
N PRO A 13 -15.63 -43.62 39.15
CA PRO A 13 -14.53 -44.57 39.22
C PRO A 13 -13.30 -44.09 38.43
N ALA A 14 -12.11 -44.36 38.98
CA ALA A 14 -10.84 -44.09 38.32
C ALA A 14 -10.68 -44.94 37.05
N ARG A 15 -10.36 -44.30 35.92
CA ARG A 15 -10.02 -44.99 34.67
C ARG A 15 -8.64 -45.65 34.76
N PRO A 16 -8.45 -46.88 34.26
CA PRO A 16 -7.13 -47.47 34.11
C PRO A 16 -6.30 -46.70 33.08
N SER A 17 -5.03 -46.44 33.42
CA SER A 17 -4.04 -45.83 32.54
C SER A 17 -3.82 -46.71 31.31
N ALA A 18 -4.20 -46.20 30.13
CA ALA A 18 -3.81 -46.81 28.87
C ALA A 18 -2.32 -46.54 28.63
N SER A 19 -1.48 -47.49 29.05
CA SER A 19 -0.10 -47.59 28.58
C SER A 19 -0.13 -47.83 27.08
N TYR A 20 0.30 -46.84 26.29
CA TYR A 20 0.55 -47.02 24.85
C TYR A 20 1.64 -48.08 24.68
N ALA A 21 1.25 -49.27 24.28
CA ALA A 21 2.15 -50.32 23.85
C ALA A 21 2.84 -49.86 22.54
N GLN A 22 4.15 -49.64 22.61
CA GLN A 22 5.00 -49.45 21.44
C GLN A 22 5.15 -50.79 20.70
N PRO A 23 4.98 -50.85 19.37
CA PRO A 23 5.30 -52.04 18.59
C PRO A 23 6.83 -52.24 18.50
N PRO A 24 7.31 -53.46 18.23
CA PRO A 24 8.75 -53.78 18.29
C PRO A 24 9.53 -52.99 17.24
N ARG A 25 10.62 -52.35 17.69
CA ARG A 25 11.58 -51.61 16.85
C ARG A 25 12.41 -52.58 16.01
N ASN A 26 12.22 -52.55 14.70
CA ASN A 26 13.11 -53.18 13.73
C ASN A 26 14.34 -52.26 13.51
N PRO A 27 15.59 -52.73 13.63
CA PRO A 27 16.78 -51.86 13.70
C PRO A 27 17.29 -51.34 12.34
N GLY A 28 16.41 -51.18 11.34
CA GLY A 28 16.80 -50.82 9.97
C GLY A 28 15.90 -49.79 9.28
N PHE A 29 15.06 -49.06 10.02
CA PHE A 29 14.16 -48.08 9.41
C PHE A 29 14.66 -46.65 9.67
N ASP A 30 14.92 -45.91 8.59
CA ASP A 30 15.31 -44.49 8.62
C ASP A 30 14.11 -43.64 9.05
N GLU A 31 14.22 -43.02 10.22
CA GLU A 31 13.17 -42.22 10.85
C GLU A 31 12.93 -40.88 10.13
N SER A 32 13.82 -40.47 9.21
CA SER A 32 13.66 -39.28 8.37
C SER A 32 12.66 -39.45 7.22
N LEU A 33 12.26 -40.70 6.91
CA LEU A 33 11.26 -41.02 5.88
C LEU A 33 9.83 -41.14 6.43
N ARG A 34 9.61 -40.86 7.72
CA ARG A 34 8.28 -40.80 8.28
C ARG A 34 7.60 -39.50 7.85
N LEU A 35 6.60 -39.64 6.98
CA LEU A 35 5.68 -38.55 6.68
C LEU A 35 5.02 -38.08 7.98
N PRO A 36 4.85 -36.76 8.19
CA PRO A 36 4.03 -36.26 9.27
C PRO A 36 2.62 -36.85 9.14
N PRO A 37 1.94 -37.18 10.25
CA PRO A 37 0.62 -37.78 10.19
C PRO A 37 -0.32 -36.90 9.39
N LEU A 38 -0.89 -37.44 8.30
CA LEU A 38 -1.98 -36.78 7.59
C LEU A 38 -3.13 -36.59 8.58
N GLN A 39 -3.41 -35.34 8.96
CA GLN A 39 -4.65 -34.97 9.62
C GLN A 39 -5.80 -35.10 8.62
N THR A 40 -6.26 -36.32 8.39
CA THR A 40 -7.52 -36.59 7.70
C THR A 40 -8.64 -36.19 8.65
N GLN A 41 -9.17 -34.97 8.52
CA GLN A 41 -10.40 -34.59 9.19
C GLN A 41 -11.54 -35.42 8.58
N LEU A 42 -11.94 -36.48 9.28
CA LEU A 42 -13.17 -37.21 9.02
C LEU A 42 -14.35 -36.32 9.46
N PRO A 43 -15.35 -36.06 8.59
CA PRO A 43 -16.58 -35.41 9.02
C PRO A 43 -17.33 -36.36 9.98
N THR A 44 -17.60 -35.85 11.18
CA THR A 44 -18.54 -36.43 12.15
C THR A 44 -19.88 -36.76 11.50
N SER A 45 -20.30 -38.02 11.58
CA SER A 45 -21.66 -38.45 11.25
C SER A 45 -22.67 -37.90 12.28
N PRO A 46 -23.83 -37.37 11.86
CA PRO A 46 -24.99 -37.27 12.73
C PRO A 46 -25.94 -38.46 12.51
N THR A 47 -26.35 -39.03 13.64
CA THR A 47 -27.33 -40.10 13.79
C THR A 47 -28.73 -39.64 13.37
N GLN A 48 -29.49 -40.63 12.88
CA GLN A 48 -30.84 -40.61 12.33
C GLN A 48 -31.90 -39.79 13.09
N GLY A 49 -32.73 -39.11 12.31
CA GLY A 49 -34.11 -38.74 12.64
C GLY A 49 -34.97 -38.89 11.38
N SER A 50 -35.89 -39.84 11.40
CA SER A 50 -36.87 -40.15 10.36
C SER A 50 -37.98 -39.09 10.29
N ASP A 51 -38.28 -38.55 9.10
CA ASP A 51 -39.55 -38.78 8.40
C ASP A 51 -39.79 -37.84 7.20
N SER A 52 -40.27 -38.47 6.11
CA SER A 52 -41.25 -37.98 5.11
C SER A 52 -40.87 -36.92 4.05
N SER A 53 -40.72 -37.46 2.82
CA SER A 53 -41.45 -37.05 1.60
C SER A 53 -41.14 -35.70 0.92
N GLY A 54 -40.40 -35.76 -0.19
CA GLY A 54 -40.44 -34.73 -1.25
C GLY A 54 -39.16 -34.63 -2.07
N GLY A 55 -39.08 -35.36 -3.19
CA GLY A 55 -38.05 -35.12 -4.22
C GLY A 55 -38.18 -33.72 -4.82
N PRO A 56 -37.09 -33.17 -5.38
CA PRO A 56 -36.85 -33.48 -6.79
C PRO A 56 -35.40 -33.85 -7.12
N SER A 57 -35.31 -34.45 -8.30
CA SER A 57 -34.16 -35.00 -8.99
C SER A 57 -32.86 -34.21 -8.89
N ALA A 58 -31.78 -34.99 -8.75
CA ALA A 58 -30.42 -34.60 -9.00
C ALA A 58 -30.25 -33.95 -10.40
N SER A 59 -29.91 -32.67 -10.40
CA SER A 59 -29.03 -32.09 -11.41
C SER A 59 -27.69 -31.81 -10.73
N ALA A 60 -26.63 -32.38 -11.30
CA ALA A 60 -25.27 -32.26 -10.83
C ALA A 60 -24.87 -30.79 -10.62
N PRO A 61 -24.14 -30.43 -9.55
CA PRO A 61 -23.57 -29.10 -9.46
C PRO A 61 -22.39 -29.02 -10.44
N THR A 62 -22.64 -28.51 -11.64
CA THR A 62 -21.65 -27.75 -12.40
C THR A 62 -21.31 -26.49 -11.58
N GLY A 63 -20.54 -26.66 -10.51
CA GLY A 63 -20.36 -25.63 -9.48
C GLY A 63 -18.98 -25.56 -8.83
N LEU A 64 -17.97 -26.24 -9.39
CA LEU A 64 -16.58 -26.16 -8.89
C LEU A 64 -16.01 -24.72 -8.92
N GLY A 65 -16.53 -23.84 -9.78
CA GLY A 65 -16.08 -22.45 -9.88
C GLY A 65 -16.59 -21.53 -8.76
N ILE A 66 -17.75 -21.82 -8.15
CA ILE A 66 -18.35 -20.95 -7.13
C ILE A 66 -17.65 -21.17 -5.77
N VAL A 67 -17.49 -22.42 -5.36
CA VAL A 67 -16.83 -22.77 -4.08
C VAL A 67 -15.36 -22.33 -4.05
N VAL A 68 -14.64 -22.46 -5.18
CA VAL A 68 -13.23 -22.03 -5.28
C VAL A 68 -13.11 -20.50 -5.22
N ARG A 69 -14.10 -19.76 -5.72
CA ARG A 69 -14.12 -18.29 -5.66
C ARG A 69 -14.33 -17.81 -4.24
N ASP A 70 -15.29 -18.39 -3.52
CA ASP A 70 -15.58 -18.04 -2.12
C ASP A 70 -14.39 -18.36 -1.20
N LEU A 71 -13.69 -19.48 -1.44
CA LEU A 71 -12.46 -19.82 -0.70
C LEU A 71 -11.32 -18.83 -0.97
N ARG A 72 -11.11 -18.41 -2.23
CA ARG A 72 -10.09 -17.41 -2.58
C ARG A 72 -10.39 -16.04 -1.98
N GLU A 73 -11.66 -15.62 -1.99
CA GLU A 73 -12.08 -14.36 -1.40
C GLU A 73 -11.95 -14.39 0.14
N SER A 74 -12.32 -15.51 0.77
CA SER A 74 -12.10 -15.75 2.19
C SER A 74 -10.60 -15.67 2.56
N GLN A 75 -9.74 -16.33 1.79
CA GLN A 75 -8.30 -16.28 1.99
C GLN A 75 -7.75 -14.85 1.82
N ALA A 76 -8.18 -14.13 0.77
CA ALA A 76 -7.76 -12.75 0.54
C ALA A 76 -8.16 -11.82 1.70
N ARG A 77 -9.39 -11.95 2.23
CA ARG A 77 -9.84 -11.19 3.41
C ARG A 77 -9.03 -11.52 4.67
N SER A 78 -8.63 -12.78 4.84
CA SER A 78 -7.78 -13.21 5.96
C SER A 78 -6.36 -12.63 5.84
N ILE A 79 -5.77 -12.66 4.63
CA ILE A 79 -4.48 -12.04 4.34
C ILE A 79 -4.56 -10.53 4.59
N GLU A 80 -5.59 -9.87 4.08
CA GLU A 80 -5.83 -8.44 4.30
C GLU A 80 -5.88 -8.13 5.80
N ALA A 81 -6.64 -8.89 6.60
CA ALA A 81 -6.72 -8.70 8.04
C ALA A 81 -5.35 -8.81 8.72
N MET A 82 -4.54 -9.80 8.32
CA MET A 82 -3.18 -9.98 8.85
C MET A 82 -2.24 -8.84 8.43
N VAL A 83 -2.23 -8.45 7.15
CA VAL A 83 -1.42 -7.32 6.66
C VAL A 83 -1.81 -6.03 7.36
N MET A 84 -3.10 -5.79 7.56
CA MET A 84 -3.63 -4.59 8.20
C MET A 84 -3.44 -4.58 9.72
N SER A 85 -3.15 -5.73 10.34
CA SER A 85 -2.80 -5.83 11.77
C SER A 85 -1.39 -5.31 12.07
N ILE A 86 -0.51 -5.26 11.07
CA ILE A 86 0.82 -4.66 11.20
C ILE A 86 0.63 -3.15 11.38
N PRO A 87 1.13 -2.54 12.48
CA PRO A 87 0.98 -1.11 12.72
C PRO A 87 1.55 -0.28 11.56
N TYR A 88 0.76 0.67 11.03
CA TYR A 88 1.17 1.50 9.89
C TYR A 88 2.48 2.26 10.15
N ILE A 89 2.75 2.68 11.39
CA ILE A 89 4.03 3.32 11.75
C ILE A 89 5.22 2.38 11.52
N ASN A 90 5.07 1.08 11.81
CA ASN A 90 6.12 0.11 11.57
C ASN A 90 6.34 -0.08 10.07
N LYS A 91 5.25 -0.13 9.30
CA LYS A 91 5.31 -0.19 7.84
C LYS A 91 6.02 1.03 7.24
N LEU A 92 5.66 2.25 7.67
CA LEU A 92 6.31 3.49 7.24
C LEU A 92 7.80 3.52 7.58
N LYS A 93 8.19 3.01 8.76
CA LYS A 93 9.61 2.88 9.13
C LYS A 93 10.37 1.91 8.24
N VAL A 94 9.74 0.82 7.81
CA VAL A 94 10.33 -0.13 6.85
C VAL A 94 10.44 0.52 5.47
N LEU A 95 9.37 1.15 4.99
CA LEU A 95 9.35 1.83 3.69
C LEU A 95 10.36 2.97 3.59
N GLY A 96 10.51 3.78 4.64
CA GLY A 96 11.53 4.84 4.68
C GLY A 96 12.98 4.32 4.64
N LYS A 97 13.23 3.04 4.95
CA LYS A 97 14.53 2.39 4.74
C LYS A 97 14.70 1.84 3.32
N ILE A 98 13.60 1.41 2.69
CA ILE A 98 13.60 0.83 1.34
C ILE A 98 13.72 1.93 0.28
N SER A 99 12.94 3.00 0.46
CA SER A 99 12.81 4.17 -0.39
C SER A 99 13.00 5.40 0.50
N PRO A 100 14.26 5.80 0.75
CA PRO A 100 14.55 6.98 1.57
C PRO A 100 14.25 8.27 0.81
N PRO A 101 14.04 9.39 1.51
CA PRO A 101 14.00 10.72 0.89
C PRO A 101 15.27 11.01 0.08
N LEU A 102 15.16 11.96 -0.86
CA LEU A 102 16.31 12.37 -1.67
C LEU A 102 17.42 12.90 -0.76
N GLY A 103 18.55 12.18 -0.74
CA GLY A 103 19.77 12.57 -0.04
C GLY A 103 20.60 13.59 -0.83
N PRO A 104 21.57 14.23 -0.18
CA PRO A 104 22.40 15.25 -0.82
C PRO A 104 23.19 14.67 -2.00
N PRO A 105 23.46 15.48 -3.04
CA PRO A 105 24.20 15.04 -4.21
C PRO A 105 25.60 14.57 -3.82
N GLY A 106 26.10 13.53 -4.51
CA GLY A 106 27.47 13.06 -4.32
C GLY A 106 28.49 14.05 -4.92
N PRO A 107 29.80 13.90 -4.61
CA PRO A 107 30.83 14.81 -5.12
C PRO A 107 30.92 14.92 -6.65
N SER A 108 30.48 13.87 -7.37
CA SER A 108 30.45 13.81 -8.84
C SER A 108 29.07 14.07 -9.44
N SER A 109 28.06 14.34 -8.61
CA SER A 109 26.71 14.64 -9.09
C SER A 109 26.62 16.09 -9.58
N PRO A 110 25.75 16.39 -10.55
CA PRO A 110 25.47 17.77 -10.95
C PRO A 110 25.05 18.63 -9.76
N ALA A 111 25.31 19.94 -9.85
CA ALA A 111 24.83 20.89 -8.84
C ALA A 111 23.30 20.88 -8.80
N VAL A 112 22.75 20.84 -7.59
CA VAL A 112 21.32 20.95 -7.33
C VAL A 112 20.98 22.44 -7.20
N GLU A 113 20.09 22.95 -8.04
CA GLU A 113 19.77 24.39 -8.07
C GLU A 113 18.93 24.82 -6.85
N THR A 114 18.06 23.93 -6.39
CA THR A 114 17.20 24.12 -5.23
C THR A 114 16.82 22.77 -4.67
N ARG A 115 16.31 22.71 -3.43
CA ARG A 115 15.73 21.50 -2.87
C ARG A 115 14.34 21.81 -2.37
N GLY A 116 13.35 21.23 -3.02
CA GLY A 116 11.93 21.28 -2.69
C GLY A 116 11.44 19.99 -2.03
N PRO A 117 10.40 19.98 -1.19
CA PRO A 117 9.96 18.79 -0.48
C PRO A 117 9.11 17.84 -1.34
N VAL A 118 9.19 16.55 -1.05
CA VAL A 118 8.25 15.51 -1.51
C VAL A 118 7.28 15.16 -0.38
N LEU A 119 6.01 15.43 -0.60
CA LEU A 119 4.91 15.18 0.33
C LEU A 119 4.07 14.01 -0.20
N ALA A 120 3.81 13.00 0.63
CA ALA A 120 2.97 11.87 0.24
C ALA A 120 1.77 11.71 1.18
N LEU A 121 0.57 11.69 0.62
CA LEU A 121 -0.62 11.29 1.35
C LEU A 121 -0.77 9.78 1.35
N GLU A 122 -0.98 9.22 2.53
CA GLU A 122 -1.14 7.78 2.74
C GLU A 122 -2.37 7.54 3.60
N GLY A 123 -3.08 6.43 3.40
CA GLY A 123 -4.25 6.13 4.23
C GLY A 123 -5.10 5.00 3.68
N ARG A 124 -5.90 4.37 4.55
CA ARG A 124 -6.75 3.23 4.17
C ARG A 124 -7.97 3.65 3.35
N SER A 125 -8.52 4.83 3.62
CA SER A 125 -9.70 5.34 2.90
C SER A 125 -9.26 6.30 1.79
N ALA A 126 -9.38 5.84 0.54
CA ALA A 126 -9.06 6.65 -0.64
C ALA A 126 -9.91 7.95 -0.69
N ALA A 127 -11.15 7.90 -0.22
CA ALA A 127 -12.02 9.08 -0.16
C ALA A 127 -11.49 10.13 0.82
N LEU A 128 -11.05 9.71 2.01
CA LEU A 128 -10.48 10.63 3.00
C LEU A 128 -9.12 11.17 2.54
N VAL A 129 -8.27 10.31 1.96
CA VAL A 129 -6.99 10.73 1.36
C VAL A 129 -7.23 11.80 0.31
N LYS A 130 -8.20 11.60 -0.58
CA LYS A 130 -8.54 12.59 -1.62
C LYS A 130 -9.08 13.91 -1.05
N ALA A 131 -9.94 13.85 -0.03
CA ALA A 131 -10.46 15.05 0.62
C ALA A 131 -9.33 15.89 1.25
N VAL A 132 -8.41 15.22 1.97
CA VAL A 132 -7.24 15.85 2.57
C VAL A 132 -6.27 16.38 1.50
N SER A 133 -6.10 15.67 0.39
CA SER A 133 -5.20 16.11 -0.70
C SER A 133 -5.61 17.45 -1.28
N VAL A 134 -6.93 17.64 -1.50
CA VAL A 134 -7.49 18.89 -2.03
C VAL A 134 -7.20 20.07 -1.10
N VAL A 135 -7.30 19.86 0.22
CA VAL A 135 -7.02 20.91 1.21
C VAL A 135 -5.55 21.30 1.21
N ILE A 136 -4.64 20.32 1.13
CA ILE A 136 -3.20 20.56 1.11
C ILE A 136 -2.79 21.27 -0.18
N GLU A 137 -3.24 20.77 -1.33
CA GLU A 137 -2.98 21.37 -2.63
C GLU A 137 -3.44 22.83 -2.67
N LYS A 138 -4.67 23.09 -2.22
CA LYS A 138 -5.21 24.46 -2.10
C LYS A 138 -4.35 25.33 -1.18
N SER A 139 -3.96 24.82 -0.01
CA SER A 139 -3.18 25.57 0.97
C SER A 139 -1.82 25.96 0.41
N LEU A 140 -1.11 25.00 -0.18
CA LEU A 140 0.20 25.22 -0.81
C LEU A 140 0.10 26.22 -1.98
N ALA A 141 -0.88 26.03 -2.88
CA ALA A 141 -1.07 26.92 -4.03
C ALA A 141 -1.46 28.35 -3.62
N SER A 142 -2.31 28.49 -2.60
CA SER A 142 -2.77 29.80 -2.12
C SER A 142 -1.69 30.60 -1.38
N SER A 143 -0.58 29.96 -0.97
CA SER A 143 0.52 30.64 -0.28
C SER A 143 1.29 31.61 -1.17
N GLY A 144 1.32 31.38 -2.48
CA GLY A 144 2.21 32.08 -3.41
C GLY A 144 3.69 31.72 -3.27
N GLU A 145 4.08 30.96 -2.23
CA GLU A 145 5.46 30.58 -1.92
C GLU A 145 5.89 29.29 -2.64
N CYS A 146 4.94 28.47 -3.09
CA CYS A 146 5.18 27.11 -3.59
C CYS A 146 4.79 26.96 -5.06
N ALA A 147 5.67 26.35 -5.86
CA ALA A 147 5.35 25.82 -7.17
C ALA A 147 4.98 24.34 -7.01
N VAL A 148 3.69 24.10 -6.75
CA VAL A 148 3.16 22.76 -6.48
C VAL A 148 2.95 22.00 -7.77
N ARG A 149 3.44 20.76 -7.84
CA ARG A 149 3.04 19.78 -8.85
C ARG A 149 2.49 18.54 -8.17
N THR A 150 1.46 17.94 -8.75
CA THR A 150 0.79 16.77 -8.20
C THR A 150 1.10 15.51 -8.99
N TRP A 151 1.29 14.41 -8.27
CA TRP A 151 1.45 13.07 -8.83
C TRP A 151 0.39 12.14 -8.26
N SER A 152 -0.01 11.17 -9.09
CA SER A 152 -0.96 10.13 -8.70
C SER A 152 -0.62 8.82 -9.38
N ALA A 153 -1.09 7.69 -8.84
CA ALA A 153 -0.94 6.38 -9.47
C ALA A 153 -1.58 6.34 -10.87
N ASN A 154 -2.65 7.10 -11.10
CA ASN A 154 -3.41 7.09 -12.37
C ASN A 154 -3.02 8.19 -13.37
N THR A 155 -2.03 9.04 -13.06
CA THR A 155 -1.58 10.05 -14.04
C THR A 155 -0.74 9.35 -15.11
N PRO A 156 -1.15 9.38 -16.41
CA PRO A 156 -0.27 8.93 -17.48
C PRO A 156 1.01 9.77 -17.47
N PRO A 157 2.17 9.21 -17.87
CA PRO A 157 3.38 10.01 -18.04
C PRO A 157 3.06 11.17 -18.98
N ALA A 158 3.46 12.39 -18.59
CA ALA A 158 3.30 13.55 -19.44
C ALA A 158 3.99 13.26 -20.77
N ASP A 159 3.25 13.46 -21.86
CA ASP A 159 3.72 13.25 -23.23
C ASP A 159 5.00 14.05 -23.45
N THR A 160 6.16 13.37 -23.36
CA THR A 160 7.43 13.97 -23.78
C THR A 160 7.32 14.11 -25.28
N GLY A 161 7.00 15.32 -25.75
CA GLY A 161 7.03 15.70 -27.14
C GLY A 161 8.28 15.14 -27.80
N SER A 162 8.08 14.10 -28.61
CA SER A 162 9.07 13.63 -29.56
C SER A 162 9.22 14.75 -30.58
N ASP A 163 10.31 15.50 -30.47
CA ASP A 163 10.75 16.39 -31.55
C ASP A 163 10.94 15.55 -32.81
N ASP A 164 9.95 15.63 -33.70
CA ASP A 164 9.99 15.11 -35.06
C ASP A 164 11.11 15.83 -35.82
N ALA A 165 12.27 15.18 -35.92
CA ALA A 165 13.27 15.52 -36.92
C ALA A 165 12.89 14.81 -38.22
N GLU A 166 12.18 15.50 -39.10
CA GLU A 166 12.00 15.12 -40.50
C GLU A 166 13.35 14.88 -41.17
N MET A 167 13.53 13.71 -41.79
CA MET A 167 14.50 13.50 -42.87
C MET A 167 13.84 12.73 -44.00
N VAL A 168 13.92 13.34 -45.18
CA VAL A 168 13.17 13.04 -46.40
C VAL A 168 13.67 11.79 -47.15
N ASP A 169 12.76 11.26 -47.96
CA ASP A 169 12.71 10.05 -48.80
C ASP A 169 13.95 9.66 -49.65
N GLY A 170 14.09 8.35 -49.88
CA GLY A 170 15.14 7.71 -50.69
C GLY A 170 14.96 6.20 -50.94
N GLN A 171 13.82 5.79 -51.49
CA GLN A 171 13.64 4.71 -52.51
C GLN A 171 14.28 3.28 -52.35
N SER A 172 13.45 2.30 -51.92
CA SER A 172 13.28 0.87 -52.35
C SER A 172 14.43 -0.17 -52.36
N PRO A 173 14.13 -1.51 -52.39
CA PRO A 173 13.17 -2.31 -51.62
C PRO A 173 13.74 -3.66 -51.09
N GLU A 174 12.88 -4.42 -50.39
CA GLU A 174 12.87 -5.88 -50.12
C GLU A 174 13.33 -6.48 -48.76
N MET A 175 12.47 -7.40 -48.31
CA MET A 175 12.70 -8.56 -47.45
C MET A 175 12.64 -8.38 -45.92
N SER A 176 11.42 -8.46 -45.36
CA SER A 176 11.02 -9.52 -44.40
C SER A 176 9.66 -9.21 -43.76
N LYS A 177 8.62 -9.92 -44.21
CA LYS A 177 7.31 -9.99 -43.53
C LYS A 177 7.46 -10.80 -42.24
N SER A 178 7.53 -10.14 -41.09
CA SER A 178 7.05 -10.72 -39.83
C SER A 178 5.72 -10.08 -39.49
N ARG A 179 4.65 -10.83 -39.78
CA ARG A 179 3.28 -10.61 -39.29
C ARG A 179 3.33 -10.65 -37.76
N THR A 180 3.44 -9.48 -37.12
CA THR A 180 3.00 -9.35 -35.72
C THR A 180 1.50 -9.43 -35.75
N THR A 181 0.98 -10.61 -35.40
CA THR A 181 -0.43 -10.84 -35.18
C THR A 181 -0.90 -9.89 -34.09
N SER A 182 -1.75 -8.96 -34.50
CA SER A 182 -2.73 -8.29 -33.65
C SER A 182 -3.53 -9.37 -32.92
N VAL A 183 -3.08 -9.71 -31.72
CA VAL A 183 -3.86 -10.49 -30.77
C VAL A 183 -4.91 -9.55 -30.20
N SER A 184 -6.09 -9.70 -30.79
CA SER A 184 -7.37 -9.27 -30.28
C SER A 184 -7.45 -9.47 -28.76
N SER A 185 -7.86 -8.40 -28.11
CA SER A 185 -8.20 -8.25 -26.70
C SER A 185 -9.13 -9.38 -26.22
N GLY A 186 -8.53 -10.44 -25.70
CA GLY A 186 -9.21 -11.54 -25.02
C GLY A 186 -8.99 -11.42 -23.51
N SER A 187 -10.03 -11.05 -22.78
CA SER A 187 -10.19 -11.28 -21.32
C SER A 187 -8.94 -11.03 -20.46
N SER A 188 -8.57 -9.77 -20.25
CA SER A 188 -7.54 -9.43 -19.25
C SER A 188 -8.12 -9.55 -17.83
N SER A 189 -8.27 -10.79 -17.38
CA SER A 189 -8.14 -11.13 -15.95
C SER A 189 -6.73 -10.76 -15.50
N SER A 190 -6.51 -9.46 -15.37
CA SER A 190 -5.20 -8.85 -15.22
C SER A 190 -4.67 -9.24 -13.85
N ASN A 191 -3.68 -10.14 -13.88
CA ASN A 191 -2.97 -10.65 -12.72
C ASN A 191 -2.66 -9.49 -11.75
N PRO A 192 -3.13 -9.53 -10.49
CA PRO A 192 -2.90 -8.45 -9.52
C PRO A 192 -1.42 -8.16 -9.30
N PHE A 193 -0.56 -9.19 -9.40
CA PHE A 193 0.89 -8.99 -9.32
C PHE A 193 1.44 -8.27 -10.55
N GLY A 194 0.96 -8.62 -11.75
CA GLY A 194 1.33 -7.92 -12.98
C GLY A 194 0.94 -6.44 -12.94
N LYS A 195 -0.24 -6.12 -12.39
CA LYS A 195 -0.65 -4.73 -12.14
C LYS A 195 0.30 -4.03 -11.16
N TYR A 196 0.71 -4.70 -10.10
CA TYR A 196 1.64 -4.11 -9.14
C TYR A 196 2.99 -3.80 -9.78
N LEU A 197 3.56 -4.74 -10.54
CA LEU A 197 4.81 -4.51 -11.28
C LEU A 197 4.69 -3.33 -12.24
N GLN A 198 3.57 -3.21 -12.96
CA GLN A 198 3.30 -2.06 -13.82
C GLN A 198 3.28 -0.75 -13.00
N THR A 199 2.57 -0.73 -11.87
CA THR A 199 2.56 0.42 -10.96
C THR A 199 3.97 0.78 -10.48
N ILE A 200 4.80 -0.21 -10.12
CA ILE A 200 6.19 0.02 -9.69
C ILE A 200 7.02 0.63 -10.83
N MET A 201 6.92 0.10 -12.05
CA MET A 201 7.62 0.65 -13.21
C MET A 201 7.22 2.10 -13.50
N GLU A 202 5.92 2.41 -13.43
CA GLU A 202 5.41 3.77 -13.59
C GLU A 202 5.96 4.71 -12.51
N TRP A 203 6.06 4.25 -11.26
CA TRP A 203 6.62 5.05 -10.17
C TRP A 203 8.12 5.26 -10.27
N HIS A 204 8.89 4.35 -10.87
CA HIS A 204 10.28 4.63 -11.23
C HIS A 204 10.38 5.80 -12.20
N GLY A 205 9.57 5.82 -13.27
CA GLY A 205 9.54 6.95 -14.20
C GLY A 205 9.11 8.26 -13.52
N LYS A 206 8.03 8.21 -12.72
CA LYS A 206 7.57 9.37 -11.94
C LYS A 206 8.62 9.86 -10.94
N SER A 207 9.44 8.97 -10.39
CA SER A 207 10.52 9.32 -9.45
C SER A 207 11.53 10.25 -10.09
N ASP A 208 11.94 9.98 -11.33
CA ASP A 208 12.90 10.83 -12.05
C ASP A 208 12.32 12.23 -12.31
N ASP A 209 11.04 12.30 -12.67
CA ASP A 209 10.32 13.57 -12.85
C ASP A 209 10.16 14.34 -11.53
N ILE A 210 9.85 13.65 -10.43
CA ILE A 210 9.74 14.24 -9.09
C ILE A 210 11.09 14.80 -8.69
N ILE A 211 12.18 14.01 -8.81
CA ILE A 211 13.54 14.45 -8.50
C ILE A 211 13.86 15.71 -9.29
N LYS A 212 13.67 15.70 -10.61
CA LYS A 212 13.92 16.86 -11.47
C LYS A 212 13.13 18.09 -11.01
N HIS A 213 11.83 17.94 -10.73
CA HIS A 213 10.98 19.04 -10.27
C HIS A 213 11.48 19.63 -8.95
N VAL A 214 11.80 18.79 -7.96
CA VAL A 214 12.22 19.27 -6.64
C VAL A 214 13.67 19.74 -6.58
N THR A 215 14.48 19.46 -7.61
CA THR A 215 15.88 19.90 -7.69
C THR A 215 16.15 21.10 -8.60
N THR A 216 15.14 21.58 -9.33
CA THR A 216 15.27 22.64 -10.34
C THR A 216 14.44 23.86 -9.94
N LYS A 217 14.93 25.08 -10.18
CA LYS A 217 14.14 26.30 -9.90
C LYS A 217 12.95 26.35 -10.88
N PRO A 218 11.71 26.62 -10.42
CA PRO A 218 10.57 26.76 -11.33
C PRO A 218 10.81 27.92 -12.30
N THR A 219 10.91 27.62 -13.59
CA THR A 219 10.94 28.66 -14.63
C THR A 219 9.55 29.28 -14.70
N GLY A 220 9.39 30.52 -14.25
CA GLY A 220 8.16 31.27 -14.49
C GLY A 220 7.92 31.34 -16.00
N GLU A 221 6.78 30.84 -16.48
CA GLU A 221 6.39 31.02 -17.87
C GLU A 221 6.43 32.52 -18.20
N GLN A 222 7.28 32.89 -19.16
CA GLN A 222 7.44 34.27 -19.61
C GLN A 222 6.13 34.73 -20.24
N SER A 223 5.32 35.47 -19.48
CA SER A 223 4.46 36.47 -20.08
C SER A 223 5.36 37.64 -20.51
N ASP A 224 5.54 37.81 -21.81
CA ASP A 224 6.16 38.99 -22.44
C ASP A 224 5.39 40.26 -22.05
N ASN A 225 5.70 40.84 -20.89
CA ASN A 225 5.43 42.24 -20.58
C ASN A 225 6.39 42.71 -19.50
N ALA A 226 7.48 43.32 -19.95
CA ALA A 226 8.51 43.89 -19.11
C ALA A 226 8.11 45.28 -18.61
N VAL A 227 7.50 45.40 -17.43
CA VAL A 227 7.62 46.57 -16.53
C VAL A 227 7.28 46.15 -15.09
N ASP A 228 8.27 45.61 -14.35
CA ASP A 228 8.61 45.90 -12.93
C ASP A 228 9.47 44.75 -12.37
N LYS A 229 10.79 44.93 -12.41
CA LYS A 229 11.74 44.04 -11.72
C LYS A 229 11.82 44.42 -10.24
N THR A 230 10.78 44.09 -9.49
CA THR A 230 10.95 43.77 -8.06
C THR A 230 11.07 42.26 -7.96
N ALA A 231 12.04 41.78 -7.18
CA ALA A 231 12.52 40.40 -7.18
C ALA A 231 11.39 39.36 -7.24
N ALA A 232 11.22 38.72 -8.40
CA ALA A 232 10.37 37.54 -8.51
C ALA A 232 10.97 36.48 -7.58
N SER A 233 10.38 36.31 -6.40
CA SER A 233 10.75 35.25 -5.48
C SER A 233 10.54 33.92 -6.21
N SER A 234 11.63 33.21 -6.51
CA SER A 234 11.53 31.88 -7.11
C SER A 234 10.75 31.00 -6.15
N GLN A 235 9.55 30.59 -6.53
CA GLN A 235 8.71 29.73 -5.71
C GLN A 235 9.46 28.42 -5.39
N LEU A 236 9.23 27.87 -4.21
CA LEU A 236 9.80 26.59 -3.81
C LEU A 236 9.09 25.47 -4.57
N PRO A 237 9.78 24.62 -5.35
CA PRO A 237 9.13 23.48 -5.99
C PRO A 237 8.64 22.51 -4.92
N VAL A 238 7.35 22.16 -4.92
CA VAL A 238 6.79 21.17 -3.98
C VAL A 238 6.20 20.04 -4.79
N ALA A 239 6.59 18.81 -4.47
CA ALA A 239 5.98 17.62 -5.03
C ALA A 239 4.93 17.03 -4.09
N LEU A 240 3.71 16.83 -4.59
CA LEU A 240 2.59 16.33 -3.80
C LEU A 240 2.00 15.06 -4.41
N ILE A 241 2.09 13.94 -3.71
CA ILE A 241 1.50 12.65 -4.11
C ILE A 241 0.14 12.48 -3.42
N THR A 242 -0.93 12.32 -4.21
CA THR A 242 -2.31 12.62 -3.75
C THR A 242 -3.25 11.44 -3.53
N ASP A 243 -2.95 10.24 -4.04
CA ASP A 243 -3.89 9.11 -4.08
C ASP A 243 -3.38 7.83 -3.40
N GLY A 244 -2.45 7.98 -2.46
CA GLY A 244 -1.74 6.87 -1.83
C GLY A 244 -0.42 6.59 -2.54
N PHE A 245 0.62 6.30 -1.76
CA PHE A 245 1.96 6.06 -2.28
C PHE A 245 2.42 4.66 -1.84
N SER A 246 3.68 4.52 -1.43
CA SER A 246 4.32 3.26 -1.13
C SER A 246 3.59 2.40 -0.09
N LEU A 247 3.05 3.01 0.98
CA LEU A 247 2.32 2.27 2.01
C LEU A 247 0.98 1.77 1.49
N THR A 248 0.17 2.68 0.94
CA THR A 248 -1.20 2.37 0.47
C THR A 248 -1.16 1.33 -0.64
N LEU A 249 -0.22 1.46 -1.57
CA LEU A 249 -0.08 0.53 -2.70
C LEU A 249 0.48 -0.82 -2.25
N SER A 250 1.51 -0.86 -1.39
CA SER A 250 2.01 -2.14 -0.87
C SER A 250 0.94 -2.87 -0.05
N ASP A 251 0.14 -2.18 0.77
CA ASP A 251 -0.97 -2.78 1.50
C ASP A 251 -2.04 -3.37 0.56
N LYS A 252 -2.44 -2.59 -0.45
CA LYS A 252 -3.44 -2.99 -1.44
C LYS A 252 -3.00 -4.23 -2.23
N PHE A 253 -1.75 -4.25 -2.70
CA PHE A 253 -1.27 -5.34 -3.54
C PHE A 253 -0.86 -6.58 -2.75
N ALA A 254 -0.29 -6.44 -1.55
CA ALA A 254 -0.05 -7.58 -0.66
C ALA A 254 -1.34 -8.30 -0.25
N SER A 255 -2.47 -7.57 -0.18
CA SER A 255 -3.77 -8.15 0.17
C SER A 255 -4.49 -8.78 -1.03
N SER A 256 -4.16 -8.37 -2.26
CA SER A 256 -4.86 -8.83 -3.48
C SER A 256 -4.09 -9.88 -4.27
N VAL A 257 -2.78 -10.00 -4.09
CA VAL A 257 -1.97 -11.06 -4.69
C VAL A 257 -2.10 -12.35 -3.86
N PRO A 258 -2.60 -13.46 -4.43
CA PRO A 258 -2.74 -14.70 -3.68
C PRO A 258 -1.38 -15.28 -3.25
N ILE A 259 -1.32 -15.79 -2.01
CA ILE A 259 -0.20 -16.58 -1.51
C ILE A 259 -0.56 -18.06 -1.71
N ALA A 260 0.13 -18.73 -2.63
CA ALA A 260 -0.12 -20.13 -3.01
C ALA A 260 0.80 -21.13 -2.30
N ASP A 261 1.77 -20.64 -1.54
CA ASP A 261 2.78 -21.41 -0.83
C ASP A 261 2.71 -21.12 0.69
N SER A 262 3.73 -21.54 1.44
CA SER A 262 3.81 -21.34 2.89
C SER A 262 4.35 -19.96 3.31
N TYR A 263 4.38 -18.99 2.39
CA TYR A 263 4.93 -17.66 2.69
C TYR A 263 4.03 -16.89 3.67
N ALA A 264 4.62 -16.29 4.71
CA ALA A 264 3.83 -15.59 5.71
C ALA A 264 3.28 -14.26 5.15
N PRO A 265 2.06 -13.83 5.50
CA PRO A 265 1.49 -12.55 5.03
C PRO A 265 2.33 -11.32 5.35
N VAL A 266 3.01 -11.31 6.50
CA VAL A 266 3.92 -10.23 6.89
C VAL A 266 5.14 -10.18 5.96
N ASP A 267 5.73 -11.34 5.66
CA ASP A 267 6.86 -11.45 4.75
C ASP A 267 6.44 -11.12 3.31
N HIS A 268 5.23 -11.52 2.92
CA HIS A 268 4.63 -11.17 1.63
C HIS A 268 4.48 -9.66 1.47
N TRP A 269 3.96 -8.98 2.49
CA TRP A 269 3.88 -7.53 2.51
C TRP A 269 5.27 -6.88 2.43
N GLN A 270 6.25 -7.39 3.18
CA GLN A 270 7.63 -6.88 3.12
C GLN A 270 8.23 -7.06 1.73
N TRP A 271 8.03 -8.21 1.09
CA TRP A 271 8.46 -8.46 -0.29
C TRP A 271 7.84 -7.46 -1.25
N MET A 272 6.52 -7.23 -1.17
CA MET A 272 5.85 -6.19 -1.96
C MET A 272 6.46 -4.81 -1.71
N ALA A 273 6.74 -4.47 -0.45
CA ALA A 273 7.36 -3.20 -0.09
C ALA A 273 8.77 -3.06 -0.68
N THR A 274 9.57 -4.14 -0.77
CA THR A 274 10.94 -4.06 -1.31
C THR A 274 11.02 -3.63 -2.78
N LEU A 275 9.94 -3.77 -3.54
CA LEU A 275 9.89 -3.32 -4.95
C LEU A 275 9.95 -1.79 -5.09
N TRP A 276 9.75 -1.03 -4.01
CA TRP A 276 9.90 0.43 -4.00
C TRP A 276 11.36 0.91 -4.01
N ARG A 277 12.33 0.00 -3.93
CA ARG A 277 13.76 0.35 -3.94
C ARG A 277 14.13 1.07 -5.24
N GLY A 278 14.77 2.24 -5.11
CA GLY A 278 15.17 3.05 -6.26
C GLY A 278 14.10 4.05 -6.72
N ILE A 279 12.97 4.11 -6.02
CA ILE A 279 11.95 5.18 -6.14
C ILE A 279 12.21 6.17 -4.99
N ILE A 280 12.05 7.47 -5.24
CA ILE A 280 12.22 8.52 -4.23
C ILE A 280 11.21 8.36 -3.08
N GLY A 281 11.70 8.44 -1.85
CA GLY A 281 10.88 8.46 -0.65
C GLY A 281 10.34 9.87 -0.33
N PRO A 282 9.22 9.98 0.40
CA PRO A 282 8.68 11.27 0.82
C PRO A 282 9.49 11.85 1.97
N ASP A 283 9.70 13.16 1.96
CA ASP A 283 10.23 13.91 3.11
C ASP A 283 9.20 13.99 4.25
N LEU A 284 7.91 14.09 3.88
CA LEU A 284 6.78 14.09 4.81
C LEU A 284 5.70 13.12 4.33
N VAL A 285 5.36 12.17 5.20
CA VAL A 285 4.16 11.34 5.05
C VAL A 285 3.02 11.98 5.83
N ILE A 286 1.91 12.21 5.16
CA ILE A 286 0.66 12.69 5.76
C ILE A 286 -0.30 11.51 5.80
N TYR A 287 -0.33 10.83 6.96
CA TYR A 287 -1.13 9.63 7.17
C TYR A 287 -2.56 9.99 7.59
N VAL A 288 -3.50 9.79 6.68
CA VAL A 288 -4.92 10.03 6.86
C VAL A 288 -5.59 8.77 7.41
N ARG A 289 -6.23 8.92 8.56
CA ARG A 289 -7.04 7.86 9.16
C ARG A 289 -8.40 8.36 9.59
N SER A 290 -9.34 7.45 9.63
CA SER A 290 -10.57 7.68 10.34
C SER A 290 -10.37 7.73 11.85
N ALA A 291 -11.17 8.56 12.51
CA ALA A 291 -11.22 8.72 13.94
C ALA A 291 -12.65 9.01 14.40
N THR A 292 -12.97 8.64 15.64
CA THR A 292 -14.24 9.03 16.26
C THR A 292 -14.22 10.52 16.63
N GLU A 293 -15.40 11.09 16.85
CA GLU A 293 -15.51 12.49 17.31
C GLU A 293 -14.75 12.73 18.62
N ASP A 294 -14.85 11.80 19.56
CA ASP A 294 -14.12 11.86 20.83
C ASP A 294 -12.60 11.81 20.64
N GLU A 295 -12.10 10.98 19.71
CA GLU A 295 -10.67 10.93 19.38
C GLU A 295 -10.19 12.26 18.79
N VAL A 296 -10.95 12.86 17.87
CA VAL A 296 -10.61 14.15 17.25
C VAL A 296 -10.62 15.26 18.30
N ASN A 297 -11.60 15.26 19.21
CA ASN A 297 -11.70 16.26 20.27
C ASN A 297 -10.58 16.13 21.31
N THR A 298 -10.18 14.90 21.64
CA THR A 298 -9.17 14.63 22.67
C THR A 298 -7.74 14.79 22.15
N LEU A 299 -7.46 14.29 20.94
CA LEU A 299 -6.11 14.22 20.37
C LEU A 299 -5.83 15.27 19.28
N GLY A 300 -6.85 16.05 18.90
CA GLY A 300 -6.79 16.98 17.77
C GLY A 300 -6.88 16.28 16.41
N GLY A 301 -7.25 17.06 15.39
CA GLY A 301 -7.35 16.61 14.01
C GLY A 301 -6.00 16.43 13.29
N VAL A 302 -4.95 17.12 13.73
CA VAL A 302 -3.59 17.07 13.14
C VAL A 302 -2.56 16.91 14.25
N ASP A 303 -1.64 15.94 14.09
CA ASP A 303 -0.62 15.60 15.09
C ASP A 303 0.66 15.07 14.40
N PHE A 304 1.84 15.43 14.90
CA PHE A 304 3.12 14.91 14.38
C PHE A 304 3.56 13.70 15.21
N LYS A 305 3.86 12.57 14.56
CA LYS A 305 4.48 11.40 15.22
C LYS A 305 5.99 11.44 15.18
N SER A 306 6.55 12.05 14.15
CA SER A 306 7.97 12.32 13.99
C SER A 306 8.14 13.46 12.98
N ALA A 307 9.37 13.94 12.80
CA ALA A 307 9.66 15.02 11.85
C ALA A 307 9.18 14.74 10.41
N GLY A 308 9.08 13.48 9.99
CA GLY A 308 8.64 13.08 8.65
C GLY A 308 7.28 12.38 8.61
N ILE A 309 6.52 12.34 9.71
CA ILE A 309 5.19 11.70 9.74
C ILE A 309 4.19 12.58 10.48
N MET A 310 3.23 13.12 9.73
CA MET A 310 2.04 13.81 10.21
C MET A 310 0.83 12.87 10.15
N ILE A 311 0.00 12.90 11.18
CA ILE A 311 -1.30 12.20 11.19
C ILE A 311 -2.41 13.22 11.02
N VAL A 312 -3.35 12.87 10.14
CA VAL A 312 -4.63 13.57 9.99
C VAL A 312 -5.76 12.63 10.40
N ARG A 313 -6.48 13.00 11.45
CA ARG A 313 -7.65 12.30 11.97
C ARG A 313 -8.90 12.92 11.38
N VAL A 314 -9.65 12.14 10.62
CA VAL A 314 -10.88 12.61 9.95
C VAL A 314 -12.07 11.83 10.48
N ASN A 315 -13.17 12.53 10.79
CA ASN A 315 -14.38 11.88 11.24
C ASN A 315 -15.03 11.11 10.08
N GLU A 316 -15.35 9.83 10.26
CA GLU A 316 -15.93 9.01 9.17
C GLU A 316 -17.30 9.51 8.71
N SER A 317 -18.11 10.04 9.63
CA SER A 317 -19.49 10.47 9.35
C SER A 317 -19.59 11.92 8.87
N LYS A 318 -18.74 12.79 9.42
CA LYS A 318 -18.78 14.25 9.16
C LYS A 318 -17.75 14.70 8.13
N GLY A 319 -16.78 13.84 7.79
CA GLY A 319 -15.66 14.22 6.95
C GLY A 319 -14.68 15.15 7.66
N LEU A 320 -13.97 15.95 6.88
CA LEU A 320 -12.97 16.89 7.36
C LEU A 320 -13.65 18.20 7.76
N ASP A 321 -13.54 18.59 9.04
CA ASP A 321 -14.12 19.83 9.53
C ASP A 321 -13.21 21.04 9.23
N GLU A 322 -13.82 22.23 9.09
CA GLU A 322 -13.11 23.46 8.72
C GLU A 322 -11.97 23.84 9.68
N LYS A 323 -12.10 23.53 10.97
CA LYS A 323 -11.05 23.80 11.97
C LYS A 323 -9.84 22.91 11.68
N THR A 324 -10.07 21.63 11.40
CA THR A 324 -9.02 20.67 11.02
C THR A 324 -8.41 21.05 9.66
N GLU A 325 -9.20 21.50 8.68
CA GLU A 325 -8.67 21.99 7.39
C GLU A 325 -7.70 23.15 7.55
N ARG A 326 -8.11 24.19 8.29
CA ARG A 326 -7.27 25.37 8.56
C ARG A 326 -6.00 24.99 9.31
N ARG A 327 -6.12 24.11 10.32
CA ARG A 327 -4.98 23.61 11.09
C ARG A 327 -4.02 22.82 10.21
N LEU A 328 -4.52 21.96 9.34
CA LEU A 328 -3.72 21.16 8.41
C LEU A 328 -2.94 22.04 7.44
N GLY A 329 -3.62 23.00 6.79
CA GLY A 329 -2.96 23.93 5.87
C GLY A 329 -1.84 24.72 6.56
N PHE A 330 -2.09 25.19 7.79
CA PHE A 330 -1.08 25.87 8.60
C PHE A 330 0.12 24.96 8.91
N GLU A 331 -0.10 23.77 9.47
CA GLU A 331 0.98 22.87 9.89
C GLU A 331 1.83 22.39 8.71
N VAL A 332 1.22 22.10 7.55
CA VAL A 332 1.96 21.73 6.35
C VAL A 332 2.81 22.90 5.85
N MET A 333 2.27 24.12 5.80
CA MET A 333 3.03 25.29 5.38
C MET A 333 4.19 25.60 6.33
N GLU A 334 3.97 25.52 7.64
CA GLU A 334 5.03 25.73 8.62
C GLU A 334 6.12 24.66 8.51
N TRP A 335 5.75 23.41 8.26
CA TRP A 335 6.72 22.35 8.01
C TRP A 335 7.54 22.61 6.73
N VAL A 336 6.90 23.07 5.65
CA VAL A 336 7.57 23.43 4.40
C VAL A 336 8.54 24.59 4.61
N ARG A 337 8.14 25.63 5.35
CA ARG A 337 8.99 26.79 5.68
C ARG A 337 10.14 26.44 6.61
N ALA A 338 9.95 25.48 7.53
CA ALA A 338 11.01 25.00 8.41
C ALA A 338 12.19 24.40 7.63
N GLY A 339 11.95 23.85 6.44
CA GLY A 339 13.00 23.53 5.47
C GLY A 339 13.95 22.40 5.87
N THR A 340 13.56 21.53 6.81
CA THR A 340 14.43 20.44 7.32
C THR A 340 14.85 19.46 6.24
N PHE A 341 14.07 19.32 5.16
CA PHE A 341 14.39 18.52 3.97
C PHE A 341 15.58 19.05 3.14
N LYS A 342 16.08 20.26 3.45
CA LYS A 342 17.27 20.84 2.81
C LYS A 342 18.57 20.48 3.53
N GLU A 343 18.52 19.79 4.67
CA GLU A 343 19.71 19.46 5.44
C GLU A 343 20.69 18.63 4.59
N GLY A 344 21.95 19.06 4.54
CA GLY A 344 23.01 18.42 3.75
C GLY A 344 23.10 18.86 2.28
N PHE A 345 22.13 19.59 1.72
CA PHE A 345 22.16 20.05 0.32
C PHE A 345 22.99 21.31 0.07
N GLY A 346 23.71 21.81 1.08
CA GLY A 346 24.40 23.10 1.05
C GLY A 346 23.42 24.26 1.24
N ARG A 347 23.85 25.30 1.97
CA ARG A 347 23.09 26.56 2.06
C ARG A 347 23.46 27.43 0.85
N GLU A 348 22.47 28.02 0.20
CA GLU A 348 22.63 29.41 -0.28
C GLU A 348 22.73 30.32 0.95
#